data_AF-A0A936GJM3-F1
#
_entry.id   AF-A0A936GJM3-F1
#
_cell.length_a   1.000
_cell.length_b   1.000
_cell.length_c   1.000
_cell.angle_alpha   90.00
_cell.angle_beta   90.00
_cell.angle_gamma   90.00
#
_symmetry.space_group_name_H-M   'P 1'
#
loop_
_entity.id
_entity.type
_entity.pdbx_description
1 polymer ?
#
loop_
_entity_poly.entity_id
_entity_poly.type
_entity_poly.pdbx_seq_one_letter_code
_entity_poly.pdbx_strand_id
1 'polypeptide(L)'
;MYQDEKKILAVIKELELLAATVLKLKHESIPRRPIVIEFCGSPKSGKSSCINSLSLFLRRNKFRTKVLTERASVCPVLDKFDPNFNIWTACSVIAELSEVLSNNAKDYDVVILDRGIFDALCWFNWLQSNNSLDDDDFSSLETFLVMNKWRRVIDLIYVFTAKPEISMEREYASLLTRKEGSIMCTDVLDSYKKCLENISKQYQDKFQKIELFDTSEKSLNDANYHITKSILDIIRENITERVGFIPRNKLSHELPETFYLKDAQIEDLPLNYDLRDTVEHDQNSVQPIPILVITNKERNKILVVKKNKNKTSKTSPESEKLLVYLGGHTREEDSFGTSDKTLMSLSKLTLSREIKEEIGISYIPHDSENNPLCIWVRDNDKSKKHLALCFLKEVDFSRTKFKLDKNEFMTASNTISGTVLAVSDILGREKELESWSKLILRELFKVTDQKQNSLI
;
A
#
# COMPACT_ATOMS: atom_id res chain seq x y z
N MET A 1 1.60 9.57 43.12
CA MET A 1 0.86 8.30 43.27
C MET A 1 -0.61 8.41 42.82
N TYR A 2 -1.53 9.03 43.57
CA TYR A 2 -2.96 9.11 43.14
C TYR A 2 -3.19 9.95 41.88
N GLN A 3 -2.39 11.01 41.67
CA GLN A 3 -2.43 11.84 40.45
C GLN A 3 -1.81 11.12 39.24
N ASP A 4 -0.80 10.27 39.44
CA ASP A 4 -0.16 9.50 38.36
C ASP A 4 -1.07 8.38 37.86
N GLU A 5 -1.75 7.69 38.77
CA GLU A 5 -2.71 6.64 38.44
C GLU A 5 -3.89 7.20 37.65
N LYS A 6 -4.42 8.37 38.05
CA LYS A 6 -5.47 9.07 37.32
C LYS A 6 -5.02 9.49 35.91
N LYS A 7 -3.76 9.93 35.75
CA LYS A 7 -3.18 10.28 34.45
C LYS A 7 -3.02 9.05 33.56
N ILE A 8 -2.54 7.92 34.10
CA ILE A 8 -2.41 6.64 33.39
C ILE A 8 -3.79 6.14 32.93
N LEU A 9 -4.81 6.18 33.79
CA LEU A 9 -6.17 5.77 33.44
C LEU A 9 -6.78 6.65 32.34
N ALA A 10 -6.52 7.96 32.36
CA ALA A 10 -6.97 8.87 31.31
C ALA A 10 -6.33 8.53 29.95
N VAL A 11 -5.03 8.25 29.95
CA VAL A 11 -4.26 7.83 28.76
C VAL A 11 -4.79 6.50 28.20
N ILE A 12 -5.02 5.50 29.06
CA ILE A 12 -5.57 4.21 28.62
C ILE A 12 -6.95 4.41 27.98
N LYS A 13 -7.82 5.19 28.63
CA LYS A 13 -9.17 5.47 28.12
C LYS A 13 -9.15 6.20 26.77
N GLU A 14 -8.21 7.13 26.58
CA GLU A 14 -7.99 7.80 25.30
C GLU A 14 -7.64 6.80 24.20
N LEU A 15 -6.65 5.92 24.45
CA LEU A 15 -6.21 4.91 23.49
C LEU A 15 -7.32 3.91 23.16
N GLU A 16 -8.08 3.43 24.15
CA GLU A 16 -9.20 2.50 23.94
C GLU A 16 -10.33 3.14 23.13
N LEU A 17 -10.65 4.41 23.38
CA LEU A 17 -11.66 5.15 22.59
C LEU A 17 -11.20 5.33 21.14
N LEU A 18 -9.93 5.68 20.94
CA LEU A 18 -9.36 5.80 19.60
C LEU A 18 -9.36 4.45 18.87
N ALA A 19 -8.93 3.38 19.55
CA ALA A 19 -8.94 2.02 19.02
C ALA A 19 -10.35 1.57 18.62
N ALA A 20 -11.36 1.84 19.44
CA ALA A 20 -12.76 1.53 19.14
C ALA A 20 -13.28 2.31 17.93
N THR A 21 -12.91 3.59 17.82
CA THR A 21 -13.27 4.45 16.67
C THR A 21 -12.66 3.93 15.38
N VAL A 22 -11.36 3.62 15.42
CA VAL A 22 -10.62 3.07 14.28
C VAL A 22 -11.21 1.72 13.86
N LEU A 23 -11.48 0.83 14.81
CA LEU A 23 -12.07 -0.48 14.52
C LEU A 23 -13.46 -0.35 13.86
N LYS A 24 -14.28 0.61 14.31
CA LYS A 24 -15.59 0.89 13.70
C LYS A 24 -15.43 1.36 12.25
N LEU A 25 -14.58 2.36 11.99
CA LEU A 25 -14.31 2.86 10.64
C LEU A 25 -13.84 1.73 9.71
N LYS A 26 -13.00 0.83 10.23
CA LYS A 26 -12.45 -0.33 9.50
C LYS A 26 -13.51 -1.37 9.14
N HIS A 27 -14.59 -1.50 9.93
CA HIS A 27 -15.71 -2.37 9.58
C HIS A 27 -16.56 -1.78 8.45
N GLU A 28 -16.63 -0.45 8.38
CA GLU A 28 -17.36 0.29 7.35
C GLU A 28 -16.56 0.31 6.03
N SER A 29 -15.25 0.58 6.11
CA SER A 29 -14.30 0.57 4.99
C SER A 29 -13.19 -0.47 5.26
N ILE A 30 -13.25 -1.62 4.58
CA ILE A 30 -12.27 -2.71 4.78
C ILE A 30 -10.99 -2.36 4.00
N PRO A 31 -9.84 -2.13 4.68
CA PRO A 31 -8.58 -1.90 4.01
C PRO A 31 -8.18 -3.13 3.19
N ARG A 32 -7.61 -2.90 2.00
CA ARG A 32 -7.33 -3.96 1.03
C ARG A 32 -6.08 -4.78 1.34
N ARG A 33 -5.18 -4.23 2.17
CA ARG A 33 -4.00 -4.87 2.73
C ARG A 33 -3.85 -4.50 4.22
N PRO A 34 -3.11 -5.28 5.02
CA PRO A 34 -2.81 -4.89 6.39
C PRO A 34 -1.83 -3.72 6.38
N ILE A 35 -1.84 -2.95 7.46
CA ILE A 35 -0.81 -1.94 7.70
C ILE A 35 0.46 -2.65 8.16
N VAL A 36 1.57 -2.37 7.51
CA VAL A 36 2.87 -2.99 7.80
C VAL A 36 3.76 -1.96 8.47
N ILE A 37 4.22 -2.30 9.68
CA ILE A 37 5.00 -1.43 10.54
C ILE A 37 6.32 -2.11 10.83
N GLU A 38 7.43 -1.46 10.50
CA GLU A 38 8.76 -1.95 10.79
C GLU A 38 9.32 -1.30 12.06
N PHE A 39 9.84 -2.12 12.97
CA PHE A 39 10.61 -1.70 14.13
C PHE A 39 12.07 -2.04 13.88
N CYS A 40 12.89 -1.02 13.64
CA CYS A 40 14.33 -1.17 13.41
C CYS A 40 15.14 -0.40 14.46
N GLY A 41 16.45 -0.59 14.46
CA GLY A 41 17.37 0.29 15.17
C GLY A 41 18.29 -0.41 16.17
N SER A 42 18.98 0.39 16.98
CA SER A 42 20.12 -0.06 17.80
C SER A 42 19.79 -1.22 18.75
N PRO A 43 20.72 -2.14 19.01
CA PRO A 43 20.56 -3.17 20.03
C PRO A 43 20.19 -2.59 21.40
N LYS A 44 19.34 -3.31 22.15
CA LYS A 44 18.84 -2.91 23.49
C LYS A 44 18.18 -1.52 23.59
N SER A 45 17.69 -0.97 22.48
CA SER A 45 16.91 0.27 22.45
C SER A 45 15.45 0.15 22.89
N GLY A 46 14.97 -1.05 23.27
CA GLY A 46 13.59 -1.25 23.78
C GLY A 46 12.54 -1.68 22.75
N LYS A 47 12.95 -1.98 21.50
CA LYS A 47 12.07 -2.44 20.41
C LYS A 47 11.14 -3.58 20.81
N SER A 48 11.71 -4.72 21.23
CA SER A 48 10.94 -5.93 21.51
C SER A 48 9.92 -5.73 22.65
N SER A 49 10.26 -4.91 23.66
CA SER A 49 9.32 -4.54 24.73
C SER A 49 8.14 -3.70 24.21
N CYS A 50 8.40 -2.77 23.28
CA CYS A 50 7.36 -1.96 22.65
C CYS A 50 6.48 -2.81 21.73
N ILE A 51 7.08 -3.67 20.90
CA ILE A 51 6.37 -4.61 20.00
C ILE A 51 5.41 -5.50 20.81
N ASN A 52 5.89 -6.08 21.91
CA ASN A 52 5.07 -6.94 22.77
C ASN A 52 3.88 -6.18 23.37
N SER A 53 4.12 -4.97 23.87
CA SER A 53 3.09 -4.12 24.49
C SER A 53 2.03 -3.70 23.47
N LEU A 54 2.47 -3.24 22.29
CA LEU A 54 1.60 -2.86 21.18
C LEU A 54 0.77 -4.03 20.66
N SER A 55 1.42 -5.17 20.39
CA SER A 55 0.74 -6.37 19.88
C SER A 55 -0.33 -6.86 20.84
N LEU A 56 -0.04 -6.84 22.15
CA LEU A 56 -1.01 -7.17 23.19
C LEU A 56 -2.18 -6.17 23.22
N PHE A 57 -1.89 -4.86 23.17
CA PHE A 57 -2.91 -3.81 23.15
C PHE A 57 -3.85 -3.96 21.95
N LEU A 58 -3.30 -4.10 20.74
CA LEU A 58 -4.06 -4.24 19.50
C LEU A 58 -4.96 -5.49 19.54
N ARG A 59 -4.41 -6.64 19.95
CA ARG A 59 -5.19 -7.89 20.07
C ARG A 59 -6.30 -7.79 21.10
N ARG A 60 -6.05 -7.17 22.26
CA ARG A 60 -7.09 -6.93 23.29
C ARG A 60 -8.19 -6.01 22.79
N ASN A 61 -7.86 -5.09 21.88
CA ASN A 61 -8.80 -4.22 21.19
C ASN A 61 -9.33 -4.81 19.86
N LYS A 62 -9.26 -6.13 19.69
CA LYS A 62 -9.83 -6.90 18.57
C LYS A 62 -9.22 -6.64 17.19
N PHE A 63 -8.04 -6.02 17.13
CA PHE A 63 -7.26 -5.98 15.89
C PHE A 63 -6.58 -7.33 15.65
N ARG A 64 -6.62 -7.79 14.40
CA ARG A 64 -5.94 -9.00 13.94
C ARG A 64 -4.47 -8.66 13.68
N THR A 65 -3.60 -8.93 14.64
CA THR A 65 -2.18 -8.52 14.57
C THR A 65 -1.25 -9.72 14.41
N LYS A 66 -0.38 -9.65 13.40
CA LYS A 66 0.73 -10.58 13.18
C LYS A 66 2.05 -9.89 13.47
N VAL A 67 2.93 -10.55 14.22
CA VAL A 67 4.33 -10.13 14.40
C VAL A 67 5.19 -11.09 13.60
N LEU A 68 6.06 -10.56 12.73
CA LEU A 68 7.12 -11.31 12.06
C LEU A 68 8.37 -11.11 12.88
N THR A 69 8.79 -12.15 13.59
CA THR A 69 9.91 -12.09 14.53
C THR A 69 11.24 -12.13 13.81
N GLU A 70 12.23 -11.37 14.30
CA GLU A 70 13.57 -11.39 13.72
C GLU A 70 14.15 -12.81 13.71
N ARG A 71 15.00 -13.10 12.72
CA ARG A 71 15.69 -14.39 12.61
C ARG A 71 17.20 -14.32 12.87
N ALA A 72 17.71 -13.19 13.34
CA ALA A 72 19.14 -13.00 13.61
C ALA A 72 19.71 -14.03 14.61
N SER A 73 18.91 -14.46 15.59
CA SER A 73 19.30 -15.46 16.61
C SER A 73 19.42 -16.88 16.08
N VAL A 74 18.79 -17.18 14.94
CA VAL A 74 18.79 -18.50 14.28
C VAL A 74 19.49 -18.47 12.92
N CYS A 75 20.16 -17.36 12.61
CA CYS A 75 20.92 -17.22 11.37
C CYS A 75 22.09 -18.21 11.37
N PRO A 76 22.31 -18.97 10.27
CA PRO A 76 23.40 -19.93 10.18
C PRO A 76 24.78 -19.27 9.98
N VAL A 77 24.82 -18.00 9.59
CA VAL A 77 26.06 -17.23 9.43
C VAL A 77 26.56 -16.82 10.81
N LEU A 78 27.77 -17.29 11.17
CA LEU A 78 28.32 -17.10 12.51
C LEU A 78 28.84 -15.68 12.75
N ASP A 79 29.49 -15.10 11.74
CA ASP A 79 30.02 -13.76 11.81
C ASP A 79 28.94 -12.73 11.48
N LYS A 80 28.70 -11.81 12.40
CA LYS A 80 27.70 -10.73 12.25
C LYS A 80 28.21 -9.57 11.39
N PHE A 81 29.53 -9.52 11.14
CA PHE A 81 30.14 -8.54 10.25
C PHE A 81 30.17 -9.02 8.80
N ASP A 82 29.97 -10.32 8.54
CA ASP A 82 29.81 -10.85 7.19
C ASP A 82 28.49 -10.32 6.57
N PRO A 83 28.52 -9.65 5.41
CA PRO A 83 27.32 -9.19 4.72
C PRO A 83 26.27 -10.28 4.51
N ASN A 84 26.67 -11.54 4.35
CA ASN A 84 25.77 -12.68 4.20
C ASN A 84 24.82 -12.85 5.40
N PHE A 85 25.23 -12.44 6.60
CA PHE A 85 24.36 -12.40 7.77
C PHE A 85 23.13 -11.53 7.51
N ASN A 86 23.37 -10.28 7.08
CA ASN A 86 22.32 -9.31 6.81
C ASN A 86 21.49 -9.68 5.57
N ILE A 87 22.12 -10.25 4.53
CA ILE A 87 21.41 -10.78 3.35
C ILE A 87 20.43 -11.88 3.77
N TRP A 88 20.89 -12.84 4.57
CA TRP A 88 20.06 -13.96 5.01
C TRP A 88 18.88 -13.49 5.87
N THR A 89 19.12 -12.56 6.81
CA THR A 89 18.05 -12.02 7.65
C THR A 89 17.04 -11.21 6.83
N ALA A 90 17.51 -10.38 5.89
CA ALA A 90 16.64 -9.61 5.01
C ALA A 90 15.77 -10.50 4.13
N CYS A 91 16.38 -11.50 3.47
CA CYS A 91 15.67 -12.46 2.63
C CYS A 91 14.64 -13.27 3.43
N SER A 92 14.94 -13.62 4.68
CA SER A 92 14.02 -14.33 5.56
C SER A 92 12.77 -13.51 5.88
N VAL A 93 12.94 -12.21 6.20
CA VAL A 93 11.80 -11.32 6.44
C VAL A 93 11.01 -11.08 5.15
N ILE A 94 11.68 -10.88 4.02
CA ILE A 94 11.03 -10.71 2.71
C ILE A 94 10.20 -11.94 2.34
N ALA A 95 10.71 -13.16 2.60
CA ALA A 95 9.98 -14.39 2.35
C ALA A 95 8.68 -14.47 3.17
N GLU A 96 8.78 -14.22 4.48
CA GLU A 96 7.62 -14.28 5.39
C GLU A 96 6.61 -13.17 5.10
N LEU A 97 7.08 -11.94 4.84
CA LEU A 97 6.21 -10.83 4.45
C LEU A 97 5.52 -11.12 3.12
N SER A 98 6.22 -11.68 2.14
CA SER A 98 5.64 -12.05 0.83
C SER A 98 4.56 -13.11 0.95
N GLU A 99 4.75 -14.10 1.82
CA GLU A 99 3.74 -15.11 2.13
C GLU A 99 2.49 -14.46 2.73
N VAL A 100 2.67 -13.64 3.78
CA VAL A 100 1.56 -12.94 4.45
C VAL A 100 0.78 -12.09 3.45
N LEU A 101 1.44 -11.29 2.62
CA LEU A 101 0.74 -10.40 1.68
C LEU A 101 0.04 -11.16 0.55
N SER A 102 0.62 -12.27 0.08
CA SER A 102 0.06 -13.01 -1.06
C SER A 102 -1.11 -13.92 -0.65
N ASN A 103 -1.01 -14.50 0.55
CA ASN A 103 -1.90 -15.56 1.01
C ASN A 103 -2.87 -15.09 2.09
N ASN A 104 -2.41 -14.23 3.01
CA ASN A 104 -3.09 -13.91 4.27
C ASN A 104 -3.28 -12.40 4.50
N ALA A 105 -3.13 -11.54 3.48
CA ALA A 105 -3.24 -10.09 3.64
C ALA A 105 -4.54 -9.68 4.34
N LYS A 106 -5.63 -10.38 4.04
CA LYS A 106 -6.96 -10.07 4.57
C LYS A 106 -7.23 -10.66 5.94
N ASP A 107 -6.36 -11.53 6.44
CA ASP A 107 -6.48 -12.15 7.76
C ASP A 107 -5.97 -11.24 8.86
N TYR A 108 -5.16 -10.25 8.50
CA TYR A 108 -4.55 -9.31 9.42
C TYR A 108 -4.98 -7.87 9.15
N ASP A 109 -4.90 -7.07 10.19
CA ASP A 109 -5.13 -5.64 10.18
C ASP A 109 -3.81 -4.89 10.30
N VAL A 110 -2.91 -5.43 11.12
CA VAL A 110 -1.58 -4.90 11.37
C VAL A 110 -0.57 -6.04 11.31
N VAL A 111 0.49 -5.84 10.53
CA VAL A 111 1.67 -6.69 10.48
C VAL A 111 2.84 -5.88 11.06
N ILE A 112 3.49 -6.41 12.09
CA ILE A 112 4.63 -5.78 12.74
C ILE A 112 5.88 -6.58 12.37
N LEU A 113 6.88 -5.92 11.81
CA LEU A 113 8.20 -6.49 11.54
C LEU A 113 9.13 -6.15 12.72
N ASP A 114 9.59 -7.17 13.44
CA ASP A 114 10.70 -7.03 14.37
C ASP A 114 11.99 -7.14 13.56
N ARG A 115 12.51 -5.98 13.12
CA ARG A 115 13.53 -5.80 12.08
C ARG A 115 13.06 -6.25 10.69
N GLY A 116 13.42 -5.48 9.67
CA GLY A 116 12.99 -5.77 8.31
C GLY A 116 13.92 -5.20 7.25
N ILE A 117 13.32 -4.65 6.20
CA ILE A 117 14.02 -4.21 5.00
C ILE A 117 14.84 -2.96 5.30
N PHE A 118 14.29 -2.06 6.11
CA PHE A 118 14.98 -0.83 6.51
C PHE A 118 16.09 -1.10 7.53
N ASP A 119 15.90 -2.02 8.48
CA ASP A 119 16.97 -2.45 9.40
C ASP A 119 18.17 -3.03 8.64
N ALA A 120 17.91 -3.90 7.65
CA ALA A 120 18.96 -4.44 6.79
C ALA A 120 19.69 -3.34 5.99
N LEU A 121 18.93 -2.38 5.44
CA LEU A 121 19.51 -1.21 4.76
C LEU A 121 20.44 -0.42 5.69
N CYS A 122 20.07 -0.28 6.96
CA CYS A 122 20.91 0.38 7.97
C CYS A 122 22.21 -0.38 8.21
N TRP A 123 22.15 -1.71 8.31
CA TRP A 123 23.35 -2.54 8.49
C TRP A 123 24.27 -2.52 7.28
N PHE A 124 23.75 -2.59 6.05
CA PHE A 124 24.59 -2.56 4.84
C PHE A 124 25.32 -1.23 4.68
N ASN A 125 24.66 -0.10 4.95
CA ASN A 125 25.30 1.21 4.95
C ASN A 125 26.39 1.31 6.03
N TRP A 126 26.14 0.74 7.23
CA TRP A 126 27.15 0.70 8.28
C TRP A 126 28.35 -0.18 7.87
N LEU A 127 28.13 -1.35 7.27
CA LEU A 127 29.20 -2.23 6.77
C LEU A 127 30.03 -1.56 5.68
N GLN A 128 29.38 -0.90 4.72
CA GLN A 128 30.06 -0.13 3.66
C GLN A 128 30.92 0.99 4.28
N SER A 129 30.37 1.75 5.22
CA SER A 129 31.09 2.83 5.92
C SER A 129 32.31 2.34 6.71
N ASN A 130 32.34 1.05 7.05
CA ASN A 130 33.45 0.39 7.75
C ASN A 130 34.30 -0.51 6.81
N ASN A 131 34.22 -0.31 5.48
CA ASN A 131 34.96 -1.06 4.46
C ASN A 131 34.77 -2.59 4.55
N SER A 132 33.62 -3.05 5.06
CA SER A 132 33.26 -4.47 5.20
C SER A 132 32.30 -4.94 4.11
N LEU A 133 31.97 -4.06 3.16
CA LEU A 133 31.14 -4.31 1.98
C LEU A 133 31.61 -3.37 0.88
N ASP A 134 31.84 -3.88 -0.33
CA ASP A 134 32.25 -3.05 -1.47
C ASP A 134 31.07 -2.26 -2.06
N ASP A 135 31.40 -1.21 -2.82
CA ASP A 135 30.42 -0.27 -3.35
C ASP A 135 29.47 -0.88 -4.39
N ASP A 136 29.95 -1.85 -5.19
CA ASP A 136 29.16 -2.47 -6.25
C ASP A 136 28.11 -3.43 -5.66
N ASP A 137 28.51 -4.26 -4.70
CA ASP A 137 27.61 -5.12 -3.94
C ASP A 137 26.63 -4.29 -3.10
N PHE A 138 27.10 -3.23 -2.44
CA PHE A 138 26.25 -2.30 -1.70
C PHE A 138 25.18 -1.68 -2.62
N SER A 139 25.57 -1.15 -3.78
CA SER A 139 24.65 -0.53 -4.75
C SER A 139 23.57 -1.51 -5.22
N SER A 140 23.96 -2.76 -5.46
CA SER A 140 23.03 -3.83 -5.85
C SER A 140 22.04 -4.18 -4.73
N LEU A 141 22.53 -4.30 -3.48
CA LEU A 141 21.71 -4.57 -2.30
C LEU A 141 20.79 -3.40 -1.97
N GLU A 142 21.29 -2.18 -2.03
CA GLU A 142 20.50 -0.97 -1.85
C GLU A 142 19.35 -0.94 -2.85
N THR A 143 19.66 -1.09 -4.14
CA THR A 143 18.67 -1.11 -5.23
C THR A 143 17.60 -2.17 -4.99
N PHE A 144 18.00 -3.36 -4.54
CA PHE A 144 17.08 -4.43 -4.19
C PHE A 144 16.17 -4.06 -3.02
N LEU A 145 16.73 -3.58 -1.89
CA LEU A 145 15.95 -3.26 -0.69
C LEU A 145 15.04 -2.04 -0.90
N VAL A 146 15.46 -1.09 -1.72
CA VAL A 146 14.71 0.12 -2.06
C VAL A 146 13.95 0.00 -3.38
N MET A 147 13.63 -1.20 -3.86
CA MET A 147 12.69 -1.29 -4.98
C MET A 147 11.28 -0.88 -4.55
N ASN A 148 10.51 -0.29 -5.48
CA ASN A 148 9.13 0.17 -5.22
C ASN A 148 8.22 -0.91 -4.64
N LYS A 149 8.44 -2.17 -5.02
CA LYS A 149 7.68 -3.32 -4.52
C LYS A 149 7.74 -3.49 -3.01
N TRP A 150 8.88 -3.18 -2.39
CA TRP A 150 9.09 -3.32 -0.95
C TRP A 150 8.68 -2.07 -0.20
N ARG A 151 9.12 -0.90 -0.68
CA ARG A 151 8.87 0.37 0.01
C ARG A 151 7.39 0.73 0.11
N ARG A 152 6.59 0.42 -0.92
CA ARG A 152 5.13 0.68 -0.93
C ARG A 152 4.32 -0.21 0.01
N VAL A 153 4.92 -1.30 0.50
CA VAL A 153 4.25 -2.22 1.41
C VAL A 153 4.41 -1.76 2.86
N ILE A 154 5.48 -1.05 3.20
CA ILE A 154 5.80 -0.62 4.56
C ILE A 154 5.24 0.79 4.78
N ASP A 155 4.23 0.89 5.63
CA ASP A 155 3.52 2.15 5.90
C ASP A 155 4.28 3.05 6.89
N LEU A 156 5.01 2.45 7.81
CA LEU A 156 5.72 3.15 8.87
C LEU A 156 6.96 2.39 9.31
N ILE A 157 8.05 3.13 9.50
CA ILE A 157 9.29 2.63 10.08
C ILE A 157 9.57 3.41 11.36
N TYR A 158 9.66 2.71 12.49
CA TYR A 158 10.21 3.26 13.73
C TYR A 158 11.68 2.91 13.87
N VAL A 159 12.52 3.93 13.94
CA VAL A 159 13.97 3.80 14.12
C VAL A 159 14.30 4.05 15.59
N PHE A 160 14.51 2.98 16.35
CA PHE A 160 14.78 3.08 17.79
C PHE A 160 16.26 3.32 18.06
N THR A 161 16.55 4.41 18.76
CA THR A 161 17.90 4.75 19.23
C THR A 161 17.95 4.79 20.76
N ALA A 162 19.13 4.53 21.30
CA ALA A 162 19.46 4.78 22.69
C ALA A 162 20.95 5.16 22.78
N LYS A 163 21.32 5.93 23.80
CA LYS A 163 22.72 6.20 24.13
C LYS A 163 23.47 4.87 24.33
N PRO A 164 24.70 4.70 23.80
CA PRO A 164 25.47 3.46 23.92
C PRO A 164 25.56 2.94 25.36
N GLU A 165 25.78 3.84 26.31
CA GLU A 165 25.90 3.52 27.75
C GLU A 165 24.61 2.92 28.28
N ILE A 166 23.46 3.51 27.92
CA ILE A 166 22.13 3.03 28.31
C ILE A 166 21.85 1.64 27.69
N SER A 167 22.25 1.41 26.44
CA SER A 167 22.11 0.08 25.81
C SER A 167 22.98 -0.98 26.52
N MET A 168 24.20 -0.62 26.91
CA MET A 168 25.08 -1.51 27.67
C MET A 168 24.54 -1.80 29.07
N GLU A 169 24.03 -0.79 29.78
CA GLU A 169 23.35 -0.97 31.07
C GLU A 169 22.18 -1.96 30.97
N ARG A 170 21.34 -1.81 29.93
CA ARG A 170 20.21 -2.70 29.66
C ARG A 170 20.64 -4.13 29.31
N GLU A 171 21.75 -4.30 28.60
CA GLU A 171 22.34 -5.62 28.33
C GLU A 171 22.79 -6.29 29.63
N TYR A 172 23.57 -5.57 30.43
CA TYR A 172 24.10 -6.03 31.71
C TYR A 172 23.03 -6.32 32.76
N ALA A 173 21.89 -5.64 32.72
CA ALA A 173 20.74 -5.99 33.55
C ALA A 173 20.16 -7.38 33.24
N SER A 174 20.31 -7.83 31.99
CA SER A 174 19.81 -9.13 31.51
C SER A 174 20.85 -10.25 31.50
N LEU A 175 22.14 -9.93 31.70
CA LEU A 175 23.24 -10.89 31.64
C LEU A 175 23.88 -11.15 33.02
N LEU A 176 24.30 -12.39 33.23
CA LEU A 176 25.15 -12.80 34.34
C LEU A 176 26.65 -12.52 34.09
N THR A 177 26.97 -11.69 33.08
CA THR A 177 28.35 -11.33 32.70
C THR A 177 28.43 -9.84 32.37
N ARG A 178 29.66 -9.32 32.41
CA ARG A 178 30.03 -7.95 31.97
C ARG A 178 31.00 -7.96 30.79
N LYS A 179 31.19 -9.12 30.16
CA LYS A 179 31.98 -9.24 28.93
C LYS A 179 31.18 -8.66 27.77
N GLU A 180 31.84 -7.85 26.95
CA GLU A 180 31.28 -7.27 25.75
C GLU A 180 31.11 -8.33 24.64
N GLY A 181 30.12 -8.10 23.77
CA GLY A 181 29.92 -8.90 22.56
C GLY A 181 30.52 -8.20 21.35
N SER A 182 30.56 -8.90 20.21
CA SER A 182 31.05 -8.33 18.94
C SER A 182 30.26 -7.09 18.49
N ILE A 183 28.95 -7.09 18.71
CA ILE A 183 28.07 -5.95 18.40
C ILE A 183 27.73 -5.12 19.65
N MET A 184 27.67 -5.77 20.82
CA MET A 184 27.34 -5.12 22.09
C MET A 184 28.60 -4.58 22.76
N CYS A 185 29.18 -3.53 22.14
CA CYS A 185 30.25 -2.70 22.68
C CYS A 185 29.98 -1.23 22.31
N THR A 186 30.54 -0.30 23.09
CA THR A 186 30.21 1.14 22.97
C THR A 186 30.53 1.72 21.60
N ASP A 187 31.65 1.33 21.00
CA ASP A 187 32.14 1.89 19.73
C ASP A 187 31.23 1.50 18.55
N VAL A 188 30.81 0.22 18.51
CA VAL A 188 29.86 -0.26 17.49
C VAL A 188 28.49 0.37 17.71
N LEU A 189 28.02 0.47 18.96
CA LEU A 189 26.74 1.09 19.27
C LEU A 189 26.68 2.58 18.88
N ASP A 190 27.74 3.34 19.17
CA ASP A 190 27.83 4.76 18.81
C ASP A 190 27.90 4.98 17.29
N SER A 191 28.78 4.25 16.61
CA SER A 191 28.91 4.33 15.15
C SER A 191 27.62 3.91 14.44
N TYR A 192 26.96 2.85 14.90
CA TYR A 192 25.69 2.39 14.34
C TYR A 192 24.55 3.37 14.63
N LYS A 193 24.49 3.99 15.82
CA LYS A 193 23.50 5.04 16.12
C LYS A 193 23.61 6.21 15.15
N LYS A 194 24.83 6.70 14.90
CA LYS A 194 25.08 7.78 13.92
C LYS A 194 24.63 7.37 12.50
N CYS A 195 24.90 6.12 12.14
CA CYS A 195 24.47 5.54 10.87
C CYS A 195 22.93 5.56 10.73
N LEU A 196 22.20 5.10 11.75
CA LEU A 196 20.73 5.13 11.79
C LEU A 196 20.17 6.54 11.58
N GLU A 197 20.73 7.54 12.26
CA GLU A 197 20.28 8.93 12.16
C GLU A 197 20.50 9.52 10.76
N ASN A 198 21.61 9.18 10.11
CA ASN A 198 21.93 9.64 8.76
C ASN A 198 21.02 8.99 7.71
N ILE A 199 20.84 7.66 7.79
CA ILE A 199 20.02 6.89 6.84
C ILE A 199 18.55 7.28 6.96
N SER A 200 18.07 7.52 8.19
CA SER A 200 16.70 8.00 8.41
C SER A 200 16.40 9.27 7.62
N LYS A 201 17.38 10.18 7.51
CA LYS A 201 17.27 11.41 6.71
C LYS A 201 17.43 11.13 5.21
N GLN A 202 18.43 10.34 4.83
CA GLN A 202 18.73 10.03 3.42
C GLN A 202 17.56 9.34 2.71
N TYR A 203 16.83 8.47 3.41
CA TYR A 203 15.73 7.68 2.84
C TYR A 203 14.34 8.21 3.20
N GLN A 204 14.25 9.36 3.86
CA GLN A 204 12.98 9.95 4.31
C GLN A 204 11.95 10.10 3.17
N ASP A 205 12.41 10.49 1.97
CA ASP A 205 11.53 10.69 0.81
C ASP A 205 11.27 9.41 0.01
N LYS A 206 11.99 8.33 0.29
CA LYS A 206 11.82 7.04 -0.41
C LYS A 206 10.77 6.14 0.27
N PHE A 207 10.56 6.29 1.57
CA PHE A 207 9.56 5.53 2.34
C PHE A 207 8.39 6.44 2.73
N GLN A 208 7.22 5.86 2.98
CA GLN A 208 6.02 6.63 3.31
C GLN A 208 6.19 7.44 4.60
N LYS A 209 6.75 6.81 5.64
CA LYS A 209 6.98 7.47 6.92
C LYS A 209 8.11 6.81 7.71
N ILE A 210 9.07 7.61 8.16
CA ILE A 210 10.17 7.19 9.04
C ILE A 210 10.13 8.05 10.30
N GLU A 211 10.02 7.44 11.46
CA GLU A 211 10.01 8.12 12.76
C GLU A 211 11.21 7.67 13.60
N LEU A 212 12.12 8.60 13.88
CA LEU A 212 13.22 8.38 14.83
C LEU A 212 12.69 8.45 16.26
N PHE A 213 13.00 7.44 17.07
CA PHE A 213 12.50 7.30 18.43
C PHE A 213 13.62 7.00 19.42
N ASP A 214 14.14 8.04 20.08
CA ASP A 214 15.13 7.92 21.15
C ASP A 214 14.47 7.47 22.47
N THR A 215 14.95 6.37 23.04
CA THR A 215 14.47 5.78 24.30
C THR A 215 15.41 5.99 25.48
N SER A 216 16.46 6.79 25.34
CA SER A 216 17.48 6.98 26.39
C SER A 216 16.90 7.51 27.70
N GLU A 217 15.96 8.45 27.59
CA GLU A 217 15.38 9.17 28.73
C GLU A 217 13.86 8.96 28.87
N LYS A 218 13.30 8.03 28.09
CA LYS A 218 11.86 7.75 28.10
C LYS A 218 11.53 6.56 28.99
N SER A 219 10.47 6.68 29.77
CA SER A 219 9.87 5.52 30.41
C SER A 219 9.25 4.60 29.36
N LEU A 220 9.20 3.29 29.66
CA LEU A 220 8.58 2.31 28.76
C LEU A 220 7.10 2.63 28.50
N ASN A 221 6.40 3.16 29.50
CA ASN A 221 4.98 3.51 29.38
C ASN A 221 4.76 4.70 28.45
N ASP A 222 5.60 5.75 28.57
CA ASP A 222 5.51 6.91 27.68
C ASP A 222 5.83 6.50 26.24
N ALA A 223 6.86 5.65 26.06
CA ALA A 223 7.20 5.11 24.76
C ALA A 223 6.03 4.34 24.13
N ASN A 224 5.46 3.40 24.90
CA ASN A 224 4.32 2.60 24.45
C ASN A 224 3.09 3.47 24.11
N TYR A 225 2.80 4.50 24.89
CA TYR A 225 1.70 5.42 24.61
C TYR A 225 1.88 6.13 23.27
N HIS A 226 3.04 6.76 23.06
CA HIS A 226 3.32 7.51 21.84
C HIS A 226 3.25 6.62 20.60
N ILE A 227 3.89 5.45 20.66
CA ILE A 227 3.90 4.50 19.55
C ILE A 227 2.48 4.00 19.25
N THR A 228 1.73 3.59 20.29
CA THR A 228 0.36 3.07 20.12
C THR A 228 -0.56 4.13 19.51
N LYS A 229 -0.48 5.38 20.00
CA LYS A 229 -1.29 6.48 19.49
C LYS A 229 -0.95 6.79 18.03
N SER A 230 0.33 6.97 17.70
CA SER A 230 0.77 7.24 16.32
C SER A 230 0.34 6.14 15.36
N ILE A 231 0.42 4.86 15.77
CA ILE A 231 -0.06 3.75 14.97
C ILE A 231 -1.57 3.80 14.76
N LEU A 232 -2.36 4.04 15.81
CA LEU A 232 -3.82 4.17 15.66
C LEU A 232 -4.21 5.35 14.77
N ASP A 233 -3.48 6.47 14.83
CA ASP A 233 -3.69 7.62 13.96
C ASP A 233 -3.37 7.27 12.49
N ILE A 234 -2.29 6.55 12.22
CA ILE A 234 -1.96 6.06 10.86
C ILE A 234 -3.00 5.07 10.35
N ILE A 235 -3.49 4.16 11.20
CA ILE A 235 -4.59 3.26 10.82
C ILE A 235 -5.82 4.08 10.46
N ARG A 236 -6.15 5.11 11.24
CA ARG A 236 -7.27 6.01 10.94
C ARG A 236 -7.08 6.71 9.60
N GLU A 237 -5.92 7.31 9.38
CA GLU A 237 -5.57 8.04 8.15
C GLU A 237 -5.65 7.15 6.91
N ASN A 238 -5.13 5.92 6.99
CA ASN A 238 -5.21 4.95 5.89
C ASN A 238 -6.64 4.46 5.61
N ILE A 239 -7.53 4.46 6.61
CA ILE A 239 -8.95 4.17 6.40
C ILE A 239 -9.68 5.37 5.77
N THR A 240 -9.33 6.59 6.17
CA THR A 240 -9.87 7.83 5.61
C THR A 240 -9.15 8.19 4.32
N GLU A 241 -9.52 7.50 3.23
CA GLU A 241 -8.87 7.62 1.92
C GLU A 241 -8.71 9.08 1.46
N ARG A 242 -7.47 9.49 1.17
CA ARG A 242 -7.17 10.75 0.48
C ARG A 242 -6.98 10.47 -1.01
N VAL A 243 -7.90 10.97 -1.82
CA VAL A 243 -7.99 10.66 -3.26
C VAL A 243 -7.50 11.83 -4.11
N GLY A 244 -6.87 11.47 -5.23
CA GLY A 244 -6.37 12.42 -6.22
C GLY A 244 -7.51 13.10 -6.97
N PHE A 245 -7.36 14.40 -7.24
CA PHE A 245 -8.27 15.14 -8.10
C PHE A 245 -7.55 16.21 -8.92
N ILE A 246 -8.19 16.58 -10.02
CA ILE A 246 -7.81 17.66 -10.92
C ILE A 246 -8.87 18.76 -10.76
N PRO A 247 -8.46 20.03 -10.53
CA PRO A 247 -9.39 21.15 -10.59
C PRO A 247 -10.06 21.21 -11.96
N ARG A 248 -11.40 21.27 -12.01
CA ARG A 248 -12.19 21.19 -13.24
C ARG A 248 -11.77 22.22 -14.29
N ASN A 249 -11.35 23.41 -13.85
CA ASN A 249 -10.87 24.49 -14.73
C ASN A 249 -9.55 24.17 -15.46
N LYS A 250 -8.85 23.10 -15.08
CA LYS A 250 -7.66 22.59 -15.79
C LYS A 250 -8.03 21.65 -16.94
N LEU A 251 -9.29 21.21 -17.03
CA LEU A 251 -9.80 20.37 -18.11
C LEU A 251 -10.62 21.23 -19.07
N SER A 252 -10.43 21.03 -20.37
CA SER A 252 -11.24 21.74 -21.37
C SER A 252 -12.70 21.30 -21.29
N HIS A 253 -13.61 22.27 -21.34
CA HIS A 253 -15.05 22.01 -21.37
C HIS A 253 -15.49 21.30 -22.66
N GLU A 254 -14.72 21.46 -23.74
CA GLU A 254 -14.99 20.94 -25.08
C GLU A 254 -14.53 19.49 -25.28
N LEU A 255 -13.87 18.87 -24.29
CA LEU A 255 -13.47 17.47 -24.39
C LEU A 255 -14.69 16.59 -24.69
N PRO A 256 -14.63 15.67 -25.67
CA PRO A 256 -15.72 14.74 -25.95
C PRO A 256 -15.88 13.72 -24.81
N GLU A 257 -16.92 12.89 -24.86
CA GLU A 257 -17.11 11.80 -23.87
C GLU A 257 -15.96 10.78 -23.89
N THR A 258 -15.35 10.57 -25.06
CA THR A 258 -14.22 9.65 -25.25
C THR A 258 -13.12 10.34 -26.04
N PHE A 259 -11.90 10.32 -25.52
CA PHE A 259 -10.72 10.94 -26.16
C PHE A 259 -9.45 10.18 -25.75
N TYR A 260 -8.35 10.32 -26.48
CA TYR A 260 -7.06 9.81 -26.01
C TYR A 260 -6.35 10.86 -25.16
N LEU A 261 -5.65 10.41 -24.11
CA LEU A 261 -5.05 11.31 -23.12
C LEU A 261 -4.11 12.35 -23.75
N LYS A 262 -3.25 11.91 -24.69
CA LYS A 262 -2.31 12.79 -25.39
C LYS A 262 -2.99 13.83 -26.26
N ASP A 263 -4.15 13.50 -26.83
CA ASP A 263 -4.92 14.44 -27.66
C ASP A 263 -5.49 15.58 -26.79
N ALA A 264 -5.77 15.30 -25.52
CA ALA A 264 -6.22 16.29 -24.55
C ALA A 264 -5.08 17.08 -23.89
N GLN A 265 -3.81 16.65 -24.03
CA GLN A 265 -2.62 17.30 -23.46
C GLN A 265 -2.72 17.48 -21.93
N ILE A 266 -3.23 16.47 -21.22
CA ILE A 266 -3.44 16.50 -19.76
C ILE A 266 -2.56 15.50 -19.01
N GLU A 267 -1.71 14.75 -19.70
CA GLU A 267 -0.85 13.71 -19.13
C GLU A 267 0.08 14.22 -18.03
N ASP A 268 0.56 15.46 -18.16
CA ASP A 268 1.52 16.09 -17.25
C ASP A 268 0.86 16.86 -16.10
N LEU A 269 -0.48 16.86 -16.03
CA LEU A 269 -1.18 17.57 -14.96
C LEU A 269 -0.84 16.93 -13.60
N PRO A 270 -0.47 17.74 -12.58
CA PRO A 270 -0.31 17.22 -11.23
C PRO A 270 -1.68 16.93 -10.60
N LEU A 271 -1.70 16.00 -9.64
CA LEU A 271 -2.87 15.72 -8.81
C LEU A 271 -2.80 16.46 -7.48
N ASN A 272 -3.94 17.01 -7.06
CA ASN A 272 -4.18 17.44 -5.69
C ASN A 272 -4.80 16.29 -4.89
N TYR A 273 -4.66 16.30 -3.57
CA TYR A 273 -5.20 15.26 -2.70
C TYR A 273 -6.01 15.84 -1.56
N ASP A 274 -7.19 15.28 -1.33
CA ASP A 274 -8.00 15.57 -0.14
C ASP A 274 -8.83 14.35 0.26
N LEU A 275 -9.50 14.41 1.42
CA LEU A 275 -10.39 13.37 1.90
C LEU A 275 -11.46 13.04 0.85
N ARG A 276 -11.64 11.75 0.56
CA ARG A 276 -12.59 11.24 -0.43
C ARG A 276 -13.98 11.85 -0.31
N ASP A 277 -14.53 11.89 0.91
CA ASP A 277 -15.84 12.47 1.15
C ASP A 277 -15.89 13.95 0.74
N THR A 278 -14.83 14.71 1.00
CA THR A 278 -14.76 16.14 0.61
C THR A 278 -14.72 16.28 -0.91
N VAL A 279 -13.87 15.50 -1.58
CA VAL A 279 -13.71 15.52 -3.05
C VAL A 279 -14.98 15.05 -3.77
N GLU A 280 -15.66 14.02 -3.26
CA GLU A 280 -16.90 13.51 -3.86
C GLU A 280 -18.06 14.51 -3.75
N HIS A 281 -18.06 15.40 -2.74
CA HIS A 281 -19.06 16.45 -2.58
C HIS A 281 -18.71 17.73 -3.37
N ASP A 282 -17.44 18.01 -3.61
CA ASP A 282 -17.01 19.15 -4.44
C ASP A 282 -17.44 18.97 -5.92
N GLN A 283 -17.93 20.04 -6.53
CA GLN A 283 -18.34 20.08 -7.94
C GLN A 283 -17.19 20.52 -8.86
N ASN A 284 -16.19 21.18 -8.28
CA ASN A 284 -15.01 21.70 -9.00
C ASN A 284 -13.85 20.71 -9.03
N SER A 285 -14.01 19.54 -8.42
CA SER A 285 -13.02 18.47 -8.45
C SER A 285 -13.42 17.38 -9.44
N VAL A 286 -12.46 16.95 -10.25
CA VAL A 286 -12.59 15.81 -11.16
C VAL A 286 -11.56 14.75 -10.75
N GLN A 287 -12.04 13.58 -10.40
CA GLN A 287 -11.25 12.45 -9.93
C GLN A 287 -10.82 11.60 -11.13
N PRO A 288 -9.51 11.47 -11.42
CA PRO A 288 -9.03 10.47 -12.36
C PRO A 288 -9.19 9.07 -11.77
N ILE A 289 -9.77 8.17 -12.55
CA ILE A 289 -10.02 6.77 -12.21
C ILE A 289 -9.28 5.89 -13.22
N PRO A 290 -8.03 5.50 -12.91
CA PRO A 290 -7.30 4.55 -13.74
C PRO A 290 -8.00 3.19 -13.73
N ILE A 291 -8.36 2.70 -14.92
CA ILE A 291 -9.01 1.40 -15.11
C ILE A 291 -8.25 0.53 -16.11
N LEU A 292 -8.37 -0.78 -15.97
CA LEU A 292 -7.75 -1.78 -16.82
C LEU A 292 -8.80 -2.72 -17.42
N VAL A 293 -8.76 -2.86 -18.74
CA VAL A 293 -9.47 -3.91 -19.47
C VAL A 293 -8.50 -5.06 -19.74
N ILE A 294 -8.88 -6.28 -19.38
CA ILE A 294 -8.07 -7.49 -19.63
C ILE A 294 -8.74 -8.31 -20.71
N THR A 295 -8.03 -8.53 -21.82
CA THR A 295 -8.54 -9.21 -23.02
C THR A 295 -7.53 -10.25 -23.52
N ASN A 296 -7.95 -11.14 -24.43
CA ASN A 296 -7.01 -11.91 -25.23
C ASN A 296 -6.47 -11.09 -26.42
N LYS A 297 -5.41 -11.60 -27.07
CA LYS A 297 -4.76 -10.97 -28.23
C LYS A 297 -5.72 -10.74 -29.40
N GLU A 298 -6.64 -11.66 -29.63
CA GLU A 298 -7.65 -11.54 -30.69
C GLU A 298 -8.76 -10.54 -30.35
N ARG A 299 -8.76 -9.97 -29.14
CA ARG A 299 -9.76 -9.01 -28.64
C ARG A 299 -11.19 -9.47 -28.83
N ASN A 300 -11.43 -10.76 -28.58
CA ASN A 300 -12.77 -11.35 -28.67
C ASN A 300 -13.25 -11.94 -27.34
N LYS A 301 -12.43 -11.88 -26.29
CA LYS A 301 -12.74 -12.33 -24.94
C LYS A 301 -12.26 -11.33 -23.89
N ILE A 302 -13.07 -11.05 -22.88
CA ILE A 302 -12.78 -10.08 -21.83
C ILE A 302 -13.01 -10.71 -20.46
N LEU A 303 -12.15 -10.41 -19.49
CA LEU A 303 -12.41 -10.70 -18.09
C LEU A 303 -13.50 -9.74 -17.58
N VAL A 304 -14.61 -10.29 -17.10
CA VAL A 304 -15.72 -9.48 -16.57
C VAL A 304 -15.87 -9.64 -15.08
N VAL A 305 -16.35 -8.60 -14.40
CA VAL A 305 -16.56 -8.60 -12.95
C VAL A 305 -17.89 -7.95 -12.57
N LYS A 306 -18.42 -8.32 -11.40
CA LYS A 306 -19.53 -7.63 -10.75
C LYS A 306 -19.12 -7.25 -9.34
N LYS A 307 -19.29 -5.98 -8.98
CA LYS A 307 -19.00 -5.49 -7.62
C LYS A 307 -19.90 -6.18 -6.60
N ASN A 308 -19.41 -6.33 -5.38
CA ASN A 308 -20.15 -6.97 -4.30
C ASN A 308 -21.30 -6.08 -3.84
N LYS A 309 -22.54 -6.57 -3.98
CA LYS A 309 -23.78 -5.84 -3.65
C LYS A 309 -23.84 -5.33 -2.20
N ASN A 310 -23.16 -6.00 -1.26
CA ASN A 310 -23.18 -5.62 0.16
C ASN A 310 -22.15 -4.51 0.47
N LYS A 311 -21.24 -4.22 -0.46
CA LYS A 311 -20.14 -3.26 -0.31
C LYS A 311 -20.19 -2.11 -1.30
N THR A 312 -21.06 -2.21 -2.31
CA THR A 312 -21.28 -1.15 -3.29
C THR A 312 -22.51 -0.34 -2.92
N SER A 313 -22.39 0.98 -2.90
CA SER A 313 -23.57 1.84 -2.70
C SER A 313 -24.64 1.56 -3.76
N LYS A 314 -25.90 1.55 -3.36
CA LYS A 314 -27.05 1.43 -4.29
C LYS A 314 -27.13 2.58 -5.29
N THR A 315 -26.52 3.73 -4.95
CA THR A 315 -26.45 4.90 -5.84
C THR A 315 -25.26 4.84 -6.80
N SER A 316 -24.41 3.81 -6.71
CA SER A 316 -23.28 3.67 -7.63
C SER A 316 -23.74 3.20 -9.01
N PRO A 317 -23.26 3.80 -10.11
CA PRO A 317 -23.51 3.33 -11.47
C PRO A 317 -23.08 1.87 -11.70
N GLU A 318 -22.08 1.40 -10.95
CA GLU A 318 -21.55 0.04 -11.02
C GLU A 318 -22.40 -1.00 -10.25
N SER A 319 -23.37 -0.55 -9.43
CA SER A 319 -24.11 -1.42 -8.54
C SER A 319 -24.95 -2.43 -9.33
N GLU A 320 -24.75 -3.72 -9.05
CA GLU A 320 -25.40 -4.85 -9.74
C GLU A 320 -25.14 -4.93 -11.26
N LYS A 321 -24.22 -4.12 -11.78
CA LYS A 321 -23.83 -4.10 -13.20
C LYS A 321 -22.68 -5.07 -13.48
N LEU A 322 -22.62 -5.52 -14.73
CA LEU A 322 -21.49 -6.23 -15.28
C LEU A 322 -20.47 -5.21 -15.80
N LEU A 323 -19.25 -5.29 -15.28
CA LEU A 323 -18.13 -4.44 -15.65
C LEU A 323 -17.15 -5.21 -16.53
N VAL A 324 -16.58 -4.52 -17.51
CA VAL A 324 -15.54 -5.05 -18.40
C VAL A 324 -14.14 -4.53 -18.04
N TYR A 325 -14.02 -3.88 -16.88
CA TYR A 325 -12.79 -3.29 -16.36
C TYR A 325 -12.61 -3.53 -14.86
N LEU A 326 -11.40 -3.28 -14.41
CA LEU A 326 -10.92 -3.28 -13.02
C LEU A 326 -10.24 -1.94 -12.71
N GLY A 327 -10.09 -1.56 -11.45
CA GLY A 327 -9.45 -0.29 -11.07
C GLY A 327 -10.24 0.54 -10.07
N GLY A 328 -9.72 1.74 -9.80
CA GLY A 328 -10.23 2.58 -8.72
C GLY A 328 -9.57 3.95 -8.63
N HIS A 329 -9.75 4.63 -7.49
CA HIS A 329 -9.23 5.96 -7.27
C HIS A 329 -7.71 5.95 -7.07
N THR A 330 -7.03 6.95 -7.63
CA THR A 330 -5.65 7.28 -7.26
C THR A 330 -5.63 7.79 -5.83
N ARG A 331 -4.79 7.21 -4.98
CA ARG A 331 -4.63 7.62 -3.57
C ARG A 331 -3.33 8.38 -3.38
N GLU A 332 -3.26 9.20 -2.32
CA GLU A 332 -2.03 9.94 -1.98
C GLU A 332 -0.83 9.00 -1.78
N GLU A 333 -1.06 7.80 -1.24
CA GLU A 333 -0.04 6.76 -1.07
C GLU A 333 0.62 6.30 -2.40
N ASP A 334 -0.08 6.45 -3.53
CA ASP A 334 0.48 6.09 -4.84
C ASP A 334 1.60 7.06 -5.27
N SER A 335 1.61 8.29 -4.72
CA SER A 335 2.62 9.30 -5.05
C SER A 335 4.01 9.02 -4.49
N PHE A 336 4.15 8.16 -3.47
CA PHE A 336 5.45 7.77 -2.92
C PHE A 336 6.22 6.78 -3.82
N GLY A 337 5.54 6.18 -4.81
CA GLY A 337 6.16 5.24 -5.75
C GLY A 337 6.97 5.90 -6.87
N THR A 338 6.96 7.23 -6.98
CA THR A 338 7.55 7.97 -8.10
C THR A 338 7.93 9.39 -7.71
N SER A 339 9.03 9.90 -8.27
CA SER A 339 9.35 11.34 -8.24
C SER A 339 8.52 12.14 -9.24
N ASP A 340 8.09 11.48 -10.32
CA ASP A 340 7.23 12.05 -11.35
C ASP A 340 5.75 11.93 -10.93
N LYS A 341 5.18 13.05 -10.49
CA LYS A 341 3.81 13.16 -9.94
C LYS A 341 2.78 13.62 -10.99
N THR A 342 3.02 13.29 -12.26
CA THR A 342 2.09 13.55 -13.35
C THR A 342 0.89 12.60 -13.32
N LEU A 343 -0.23 13.01 -13.94
CA LEU A 343 -1.44 12.20 -14.08
C LEU A 343 -1.10 10.83 -14.69
N MET A 344 -0.27 10.77 -15.72
CA MET A 344 0.16 9.52 -16.35
C MET A 344 0.86 8.58 -15.35
N SER A 345 1.94 9.08 -14.73
CA SER A 345 2.80 8.26 -13.86
C SER A 345 2.06 7.78 -12.62
N LEU A 346 1.23 8.63 -12.02
CA LEU A 346 0.36 8.26 -10.90
C LEU A 346 -0.72 7.26 -11.33
N SER A 347 -1.28 7.37 -12.55
CA SER A 347 -2.28 6.42 -13.04
C SER A 347 -1.72 5.01 -13.18
N LYS A 348 -0.48 4.89 -13.67
CA LYS A 348 0.21 3.59 -13.77
C LYS A 348 0.43 2.94 -12.41
N LEU A 349 0.86 3.72 -11.42
CA LEU A 349 1.11 3.21 -10.07
C LEU A 349 -0.19 2.83 -9.34
N THR A 350 -1.25 3.61 -9.58
CA THR A 350 -2.61 3.32 -9.10
C THR A 350 -3.07 1.97 -9.65
N LEU A 351 -3.00 1.78 -10.98
CA LEU A 351 -3.36 0.50 -11.60
C LEU A 351 -2.55 -0.66 -11.03
N SER A 352 -1.25 -0.46 -10.78
CA SER A 352 -0.43 -1.51 -10.19
C SER A 352 -0.92 -1.97 -8.84
N ARG A 353 -1.34 -1.03 -7.97
CA ARG A 353 -1.91 -1.33 -6.66
C ARG A 353 -3.28 -1.98 -6.80
N GLU A 354 -4.19 -1.33 -7.51
CA GLU A 354 -5.57 -1.79 -7.72
C GLU A 354 -5.61 -3.21 -8.26
N ILE A 355 -4.91 -3.49 -9.36
CA ILE A 355 -4.91 -4.81 -10.01
C ILE A 355 -4.26 -5.88 -9.13
N LYS A 356 -3.25 -5.52 -8.33
CA LYS A 356 -2.66 -6.45 -7.37
C LYS A 356 -3.63 -6.80 -6.25
N GLU A 357 -4.36 -5.83 -5.72
CA GLU A 357 -5.32 -5.99 -4.63
C GLU A 357 -6.61 -6.71 -5.08
N GLU A 358 -7.10 -6.38 -6.27
CA GLU A 358 -8.37 -6.83 -6.83
C GLU A 358 -8.30 -8.26 -7.41
N ILE A 359 -7.21 -8.60 -8.11
CA ILE A 359 -7.09 -9.88 -8.83
C ILE A 359 -5.75 -10.61 -8.63
N GLY A 360 -4.83 -10.05 -7.83
CA GLY A 360 -3.57 -10.70 -7.46
C GLY A 360 -2.43 -10.59 -8.48
N ILE A 361 -2.66 -9.92 -9.61
CA ILE A 361 -1.69 -9.82 -10.72
C ILE A 361 -0.80 -8.60 -10.53
N SER A 362 0.51 -8.78 -10.71
CA SER A 362 1.45 -7.66 -10.83
C SER A 362 1.40 -7.10 -12.25
N TYR A 363 1.03 -5.84 -12.40
CA TYR A 363 1.00 -5.15 -13.68
C TYR A 363 1.37 -3.68 -13.49
N ILE A 364 2.15 -3.13 -14.41
CA ILE A 364 2.40 -1.70 -14.58
C ILE A 364 2.34 -1.47 -16.09
N PRO A 365 1.51 -0.54 -16.59
CA PRO A 365 1.46 -0.24 -18.01
C PRO A 365 2.84 0.18 -18.56
N HIS A 366 3.22 -0.38 -19.71
CA HIS A 366 4.49 -0.03 -20.36
C HIS A 366 4.46 1.40 -20.93
N ASP A 367 5.62 2.00 -21.19
CA ASP A 367 5.68 3.36 -21.77
C ASP A 367 5.10 3.46 -23.18
N SER A 368 5.09 2.35 -23.91
CA SER A 368 4.35 2.23 -25.18
C SER A 368 2.83 2.36 -25.01
N GLU A 369 2.31 2.22 -23.79
CA GLU A 369 0.89 2.32 -23.44
C GLU A 369 0.53 3.71 -22.86
N ASN A 370 1.40 4.73 -23.04
CA ASN A 370 1.23 6.11 -22.53
C ASN A 370 0.13 6.93 -23.24
N ASN A 371 -0.87 6.29 -23.84
CA ASN A 371 -2.00 6.99 -24.44
C ASN A 371 -3.32 6.23 -24.19
N PRO A 372 -3.76 6.13 -22.92
CA PRO A 372 -5.00 5.43 -22.58
C PRO A 372 -6.21 6.15 -23.17
N LEU A 373 -7.27 5.37 -23.43
CA LEU A 373 -8.58 5.92 -23.77
C LEU A 373 -9.17 6.56 -22.52
N CYS A 374 -9.45 7.85 -22.58
CA CYS A 374 -10.15 8.58 -21.54
C CYS A 374 -11.65 8.53 -21.76
N ILE A 375 -12.41 8.33 -20.69
CA ILE A 375 -13.88 8.29 -20.71
C ILE A 375 -14.41 9.28 -19.68
N TRP A 376 -15.12 10.31 -20.12
CA TRP A 376 -15.70 11.35 -19.28
C TRP A 376 -17.17 11.59 -19.59
N VAL A 377 -18.00 10.64 -19.16
CA VAL A 377 -19.46 10.77 -19.26
C VAL A 377 -19.95 11.82 -18.25
N ARG A 378 -20.76 12.77 -18.69
CA ARG A 378 -21.25 13.91 -17.88
C ARG A 378 -22.79 13.91 -17.77
N ASP A 379 -23.38 12.72 -17.75
CA ASP A 379 -24.83 12.49 -17.76
C ASP A 379 -25.49 12.60 -16.37
N ASN A 380 -24.72 12.56 -15.29
CA ASN A 380 -25.21 12.69 -13.92
C ASN A 380 -24.19 13.33 -12.99
N ASP A 381 -24.62 13.65 -11.76
CA ASP A 381 -23.80 14.35 -10.76
C ASP A 381 -22.54 13.59 -10.35
N LYS A 382 -22.57 12.24 -10.38
CA LYS A 382 -21.41 11.42 -10.05
C LYS A 382 -20.50 11.29 -11.26
N SER A 383 -21.01 10.90 -12.42
CA SER A 383 -20.22 10.67 -13.63
C SER A 383 -19.44 11.91 -14.06
N LYS A 384 -20.03 13.11 -13.97
CA LYS A 384 -19.34 14.36 -14.33
C LYS A 384 -18.10 14.68 -13.49
N LYS A 385 -17.92 14.02 -12.35
CA LYS A 385 -16.78 14.16 -11.43
C LYS A 385 -15.73 13.05 -11.59
N HIS A 386 -15.96 12.06 -12.44
CA HIS A 386 -15.05 10.93 -12.62
C HIS A 386 -14.59 10.86 -14.07
N LEU A 387 -13.27 10.90 -14.26
CA LEU A 387 -12.60 10.76 -15.56
C LEU A 387 -11.92 9.39 -15.56
N ALA A 388 -12.42 8.44 -16.35
CA ALA A 388 -11.77 7.14 -16.46
C ALA A 388 -10.54 7.25 -17.38
N LEU A 389 -9.41 6.65 -16.97
CA LEU A 389 -8.23 6.46 -17.83
C LEU A 389 -8.10 4.96 -18.11
N CYS A 390 -8.55 4.54 -19.28
CA CYS A 390 -8.70 3.14 -19.67
C CYS A 390 -7.44 2.60 -20.36
N PHE A 391 -6.75 1.73 -19.66
CA PHE A 391 -5.64 0.94 -20.16
C PHE A 391 -6.13 -0.43 -20.62
N LEU A 392 -5.37 -1.06 -21.52
CA LEU A 392 -5.69 -2.36 -22.08
C LEU A 392 -4.52 -3.31 -21.88
N LYS A 393 -4.79 -4.51 -21.36
CA LYS A 393 -3.80 -5.58 -21.24
C LYS A 393 -4.26 -6.82 -21.98
N GLU A 394 -3.44 -7.26 -22.92
CA GLU A 394 -3.61 -8.52 -23.63
C GLU A 394 -2.93 -9.66 -22.86
N VAL A 395 -3.66 -10.75 -22.60
CA VAL A 395 -3.17 -11.92 -21.87
C VAL A 395 -3.54 -13.22 -22.57
N ASP A 396 -2.78 -14.28 -22.27
CA ASP A 396 -3.22 -15.64 -22.52
C ASP A 396 -4.05 -16.13 -21.32
N PHE A 397 -5.37 -16.19 -21.50
CA PHE A 397 -6.29 -16.64 -20.46
C PHE A 397 -6.10 -18.11 -20.07
N SER A 398 -5.43 -18.93 -20.89
CA SER A 398 -5.12 -20.33 -20.52
C SER A 398 -4.00 -20.43 -19.48
N ARG A 399 -3.13 -19.41 -19.41
CA ARG A 399 -1.96 -19.37 -18.51
C ARG A 399 -2.13 -18.38 -17.36
N THR A 400 -3.09 -17.47 -17.47
CA THR A 400 -3.32 -16.42 -16.48
C THR A 400 -4.38 -16.84 -15.48
N LYS A 401 -4.01 -16.96 -14.21
CA LYS A 401 -4.96 -17.22 -13.11
C LYS A 401 -5.28 -15.92 -12.38
N PHE A 402 -6.57 -15.67 -12.16
CA PHE A 402 -7.05 -14.51 -11.42
C PHE A 402 -7.51 -14.95 -10.03
N LYS A 403 -7.14 -14.20 -8.99
CA LYS A 403 -7.61 -14.39 -7.62
C LYS A 403 -8.47 -13.19 -7.24
N LEU A 404 -9.77 -13.26 -7.55
CA LEU A 404 -10.69 -12.18 -7.25
C LEU A 404 -10.79 -11.90 -5.75
N ASP A 405 -10.81 -10.63 -5.41
CA ASP A 405 -11.19 -10.19 -4.08
C ASP A 405 -12.68 -10.42 -3.82
N LYS A 406 -12.98 -11.20 -2.77
CA LYS A 406 -14.35 -11.49 -2.31
C LYS A 406 -15.03 -10.29 -1.65
N ASN A 407 -14.27 -9.32 -1.15
CA ASN A 407 -14.82 -8.10 -0.57
C ASN A 407 -15.27 -7.13 -1.67
N GLU A 408 -14.49 -7.00 -2.73
CA GLU A 408 -14.75 -6.11 -3.86
C GLU A 408 -15.74 -6.71 -4.87
N PHE A 409 -15.60 -8.01 -5.18
CA PHE A 409 -16.35 -8.66 -6.24
C PHE A 409 -17.19 -9.84 -5.76
N MET A 410 -18.21 -10.16 -6.54
CA MET A 410 -18.98 -11.38 -6.35
C MET A 410 -18.12 -12.60 -6.73
N THR A 411 -18.07 -13.62 -5.85
CA THR A 411 -17.30 -14.86 -6.09
C THR A 411 -18.11 -16.14 -5.85
N ALA A 412 -19.45 -16.07 -5.85
CA ALA A 412 -20.32 -17.24 -5.74
C ALA A 412 -20.21 -18.13 -6.99
N SER A 413 -20.39 -19.46 -6.84
CA SER A 413 -20.28 -20.41 -7.96
C SER A 413 -21.21 -20.11 -9.14
N ASN A 414 -22.31 -19.40 -8.89
CA ASN A 414 -23.35 -19.12 -9.88
C ASN A 414 -23.26 -17.71 -10.48
N THR A 415 -22.21 -16.92 -10.17
CA THR A 415 -22.02 -15.60 -10.78
C THR A 415 -21.09 -15.66 -11.99
N ILE A 416 -21.33 -14.78 -12.96
CA ILE A 416 -20.44 -14.57 -14.11
C ILE A 416 -19.22 -13.71 -13.76
N SER A 417 -19.20 -13.10 -12.58
CA SER A 417 -18.08 -12.28 -12.11
C SER A 417 -16.80 -13.12 -11.97
N GLY A 418 -15.69 -12.60 -12.50
CA GLY A 418 -14.40 -13.28 -12.53
C GLY A 418 -14.24 -14.31 -13.64
N THR A 419 -15.21 -14.38 -14.57
CA THR A 419 -15.13 -15.26 -15.72
C THR A 419 -14.68 -14.50 -16.97
N VAL A 420 -14.18 -15.24 -17.95
CA VAL A 420 -13.81 -14.71 -19.26
C VAL A 420 -14.97 -14.96 -20.21
N LEU A 421 -15.57 -13.90 -20.74
CA LEU A 421 -16.69 -13.99 -21.67
C LEU A 421 -16.28 -13.56 -23.07
N ALA A 422 -16.91 -14.15 -24.10
CA ALA A 422 -16.76 -13.65 -25.45
C ALA A 422 -17.44 -12.28 -25.59
N VAL A 423 -16.87 -11.38 -26.41
CA VAL A 423 -17.44 -10.06 -26.66
C VAL A 423 -18.89 -10.18 -27.15
N SER A 424 -19.18 -11.14 -28.03
CA SER A 424 -20.55 -11.43 -28.50
C SER A 424 -21.53 -11.71 -27.37
N ASP A 425 -21.12 -12.45 -26.35
CA ASP A 425 -21.97 -12.84 -25.22
C ASP A 425 -22.24 -11.63 -24.31
N ILE A 426 -21.24 -10.75 -24.17
CA ILE A 426 -21.37 -9.49 -23.42
C ILE A 426 -22.38 -8.56 -24.12
N LEU A 427 -22.36 -8.50 -25.46
CA LEU A 427 -23.33 -7.71 -26.23
C LEU A 427 -24.76 -8.21 -26.09
N GLY A 428 -24.96 -9.52 -25.96
CA GLY A 428 -26.27 -10.09 -25.60
C GLY A 428 -26.81 -9.61 -24.24
N ARG A 429 -25.94 -9.04 -23.39
CA ARG A 429 -26.23 -8.58 -22.02
C ARG A 429 -26.12 -7.07 -21.86
N GLU A 430 -26.28 -6.30 -22.94
CA GLU A 430 -26.06 -4.84 -22.94
C GLU A 430 -26.83 -4.07 -21.84
N LYS A 431 -28.02 -4.56 -21.44
CA LYS A 431 -28.82 -3.99 -20.34
C LYS A 431 -28.19 -4.15 -18.95
N GLU A 432 -27.30 -5.13 -18.79
CA GLU A 432 -26.54 -5.39 -17.56
C GLU A 432 -25.29 -4.50 -17.44
N LEU A 433 -24.90 -3.79 -18.50
CA LEU A 433 -23.71 -2.93 -18.52
C LEU A 433 -24.01 -1.52 -18.04
N GLU A 434 -22.99 -0.87 -17.48
CA GLU A 434 -22.97 0.58 -17.26
C GLU A 434 -22.29 1.34 -18.41
N SER A 435 -22.40 2.66 -18.40
CA SER A 435 -22.04 3.53 -19.52
C SER A 435 -20.57 3.39 -19.96
N TRP A 436 -19.61 3.29 -19.04
CA TRP A 436 -18.20 3.14 -19.38
C TRP A 436 -17.92 1.81 -20.08
N SER A 437 -18.50 0.71 -19.59
CA SER A 437 -18.35 -0.61 -20.20
C SER A 437 -18.89 -0.62 -21.63
N LYS A 438 -20.00 0.07 -21.90
CA LYS A 438 -20.53 0.22 -23.26
C LYS A 438 -19.58 1.01 -24.16
N LEU A 439 -19.05 2.13 -23.67
CA LEU A 439 -18.08 2.95 -24.40
C LEU A 439 -16.78 2.19 -24.67
N ILE A 440 -16.29 1.42 -23.71
CA ILE A 440 -15.11 0.56 -23.87
C ILE A 440 -15.32 -0.46 -25.00
N LEU A 441 -16.48 -1.14 -25.02
CA LEU A 441 -16.80 -2.11 -26.08
C LEU A 441 -16.90 -1.44 -27.46
N ARG A 442 -17.47 -0.23 -27.53
CA ARG A 442 -17.57 0.53 -28.77
C ARG A 442 -16.21 0.98 -29.28
N GLU A 443 -15.40 1.62 -28.44
CA GLU A 443 -14.14 2.26 -28.84
C GLU A 443 -12.99 1.26 -28.99
N LEU A 444 -12.80 0.33 -28.04
CA LEU A 444 -11.65 -0.58 -28.02
C LEU A 444 -11.88 -1.88 -28.78
N PHE A 445 -13.14 -2.31 -28.90
CA PHE A 445 -13.53 -3.57 -29.55
C PHE A 445 -14.32 -3.36 -30.84
N LYS A 446 -14.53 -2.10 -31.26
CA LYS A 446 -15.21 -1.70 -32.51
C LYS A 446 -16.59 -2.34 -32.69
N VAL A 447 -17.31 -2.53 -31.59
CA VAL A 447 -18.68 -3.03 -31.67
C VAL A 447 -19.59 -1.87 -32.05
N THR A 448 -20.24 -1.95 -33.21
CA THR A 448 -21.31 -1.02 -33.63
C THR A 448 -22.66 -1.44 -33.04
N ASP A 449 -23.47 -0.46 -32.62
CA ASP A 449 -24.86 -0.67 -32.22
C ASP A 449 -25.66 -1.24 -33.40
N GLN A 450 -25.85 -2.56 -33.46
CA GLN A 450 -26.66 -3.22 -34.49
C GLN A 450 -28.18 -3.03 -34.30
N LYS A 451 -28.63 -1.91 -33.73
CA LYS A 451 -30.06 -1.60 -33.56
C LYS A 451 -30.40 -0.17 -33.98
N GLN A 452 -30.22 0.15 -35.25
CA GLN A 452 -30.95 1.26 -35.87
C GLN A 452 -31.31 1.09 -37.36
N ASN A 453 -31.09 -0.08 -37.97
CA ASN A 453 -31.37 -0.32 -39.40
C ASN A 453 -32.46 -1.39 -39.67
N SER A 454 -33.41 -1.58 -38.76
CA SER A 454 -34.55 -2.49 -38.98
C SER A 454 -35.93 -1.82 -38.80
N LEU A 455 -36.01 -0.52 -39.08
CA LEU A 455 -37.27 0.22 -39.27
C LEU A 455 -37.07 1.32 -40.33
N ILE A 456 -37.00 0.92 -41.60
CA ILE A 456 -37.51 1.70 -42.74
C ILE A 456 -38.31 0.74 -43.61
#